data_AF-A0A2V6G9Q3-F1
#
_entry.id   AF-A0A2V6G9Q3-F1
#
_cell.length_a   1.000
_cell.length_b   1.000
_cell.length_c   1.000
_cell.angle_alpha   90.00
_cell.angle_beta   90.00
_cell.angle_gamma   90.00
#
_symmetry.space_group_name_H-M   'P 1'
#
loop_
_entity.id
_entity.type
_entity.pdbx_description
1 polymer ?
#
loop_
_entity_poly.entity_id
_entity_poly.type
_entity_poly.pdbx_seq_one_letter_code
_entity_poly.pdbx_strand_id
1 'polypeptide(L)'
;PEERLPRLSEEFRQNYARELRRLVEGARIYQHRVAIVVYGLINFESYFRGREAAERLRESDTTLYPHLETTYKYFISFHPAYRRNLIRLASMANEELRAMVEALNREFVDQTEQIQLRYSNALATADLSRAELLHPIDGWHASVEGHKVLADAAFSDLRPSLEFLG
;
A
#
# COMPACT_ATOMS: atom_id res chain seq x y z
N PRO A 1 -16.99 13.96 -6.19
CA PRO A 1 -15.82 13.25 -5.61
C PRO A 1 -14.92 12.63 -6.67
N GLU A 2 -15.50 11.92 -7.64
CA GLU A 2 -14.76 11.20 -8.70
C GLU A 2 -13.88 12.09 -9.58
N GLU A 3 -14.38 13.27 -9.98
CA GLU A 3 -13.64 14.22 -10.82
C GLU A 3 -12.35 14.74 -10.15
N ARG A 4 -12.24 14.61 -8.82
CA ARG A 4 -11.05 15.04 -8.06
C ARG A 4 -10.01 13.94 -7.91
N LEU A 5 -10.33 12.68 -8.22
CA LEU A 5 -9.40 11.55 -8.01
C LEU A 5 -8.08 11.71 -8.79
N PRO A 6 -8.06 12.14 -10.08
CA PRO A 6 -6.80 12.37 -10.80
C PRO A 6 -5.91 13.41 -10.14
N ARG A 7 -6.53 14.50 -9.65
CA ARG A 7 -5.79 15.53 -8.94
C ARG A 7 -5.21 15.00 -7.62
N LEU A 8 -5.98 14.20 -6.87
CA LEU A 8 -5.53 13.62 -5.60
C LEU A 8 -4.37 12.62 -5.81
N SER A 9 -4.42 11.78 -6.86
CA SER A 9 -3.32 10.86 -7.15
C SER A 9 -2.04 11.61 -7.56
N GLU A 10 -2.17 12.68 -8.35
CA GLU A 10 -1.01 13.50 -8.73
C GLU A 10 -0.44 14.28 -7.54
N GLU A 11 -1.27 14.87 -6.68
CA GLU A 11 -0.81 15.52 -5.44
C GLU A 11 -0.10 14.52 -4.51
N PHE A 12 -0.62 13.29 -4.41
CA PHE A 12 0.05 12.20 -3.70
C PHE A 12 1.42 11.89 -4.31
N ARG A 13 1.50 11.72 -5.63
CA ARG A 13 2.74 11.48 -6.38
C ARG A 13 3.80 12.53 -6.09
N GLN A 14 3.44 13.81 -6.20
CA GLN A 14 4.37 14.92 -6.02
C GLN A 14 4.94 14.96 -4.60
N ASN A 15 4.09 14.74 -3.59
CA ASN A 15 4.52 14.70 -2.20
C ASN A 15 5.41 13.50 -1.91
N TYR A 16 5.04 12.32 -2.40
CA TYR A 16 5.83 11.10 -2.21
C TYR A 16 7.18 11.21 -2.91
N ALA A 17 7.22 11.72 -4.14
CA ALA A 17 8.45 11.89 -4.92
C ALA A 17 9.45 12.79 -4.21
N ARG A 18 8.98 13.86 -3.54
CA ARG A 18 9.84 14.76 -2.76
C ARG A 18 10.54 14.02 -1.63
N GLU A 19 9.81 13.20 -0.86
CA GLU A 19 10.40 12.46 0.25
C GLU A 19 11.26 11.28 -0.24
N LEU A 20 10.87 10.63 -1.34
CA LEU A 20 11.66 9.55 -1.93
C LEU A 20 12.98 10.05 -2.51
N ARG A 21 13.02 11.22 -3.14
CA ARG A 21 14.28 11.85 -3.57
C ARG A 21 15.22 12.08 -2.39
N ARG A 22 14.71 12.63 -1.28
CA ARG A 22 15.52 12.83 -0.06
C ARG A 22 16.08 11.52 0.48
N LEU A 23 15.28 10.45 0.45
CA LEU A 23 15.73 9.12 0.87
C LEU A 23 16.85 8.59 -0.04
N VAL A 24 16.68 8.69 -1.36
CA VAL A 24 17.68 8.25 -2.35
C VAL A 24 18.96 9.07 -2.21
N GLU A 25 18.86 10.40 -2.09
CA GLU A 25 20.01 11.28 -1.87
C GLU A 25 20.74 10.95 -0.57
N GLY A 26 20.01 10.73 0.53
CA GLY A 26 20.59 10.31 1.80
C GLY A 26 21.29 8.96 1.72
N ALA A 27 20.73 8.02 0.94
CA ALA A 27 21.34 6.71 0.73
C ALA A 27 22.70 6.78 0.02
N ARG A 28 22.99 7.85 -0.73
CA ARG A 28 24.28 8.04 -1.42
C ARG A 28 25.46 8.26 -0.48
N ILE A 29 25.19 8.61 0.78
CA ILE A 29 26.24 8.83 1.78
C ILE A 29 26.87 7.49 2.19
N TYR A 30 26.14 6.38 2.02
CA TYR A 30 26.63 5.06 2.37
C TYR A 30 27.58 4.51 1.30
N GLN A 31 28.63 3.81 1.75
CA GLN A 31 29.60 3.14 0.87
C GLN A 31 29.22 1.70 0.52
N HIS A 32 28.03 1.26 0.89
CA HIS A 32 27.51 -0.08 0.62
C HIS A 32 26.29 -0.02 -0.29
N ARG A 33 25.94 -1.16 -0.91
CA ARG A 33 24.75 -1.25 -1.76
C ARG A 33 23.49 -1.07 -0.93
N VAL A 34 22.55 -0.25 -1.40
CA VAL A 34 21.26 0.00 -0.76
C VAL A 34 20.14 -0.32 -1.73
N ALA A 35 19.24 -1.22 -1.36
CA ALA A 35 18.01 -1.49 -2.11
C ALA A 35 16.83 -0.81 -1.43
N ILE A 36 16.10 0.01 -2.18
CA ILE A 36 14.88 0.69 -1.74
C ILE A 36 13.72 0.13 -2.55
N VAL A 37 12.77 -0.50 -1.87
CA VAL A 37 11.56 -1.04 -2.49
C VAL A 37 10.35 -0.20 -2.06
N VAL A 38 9.68 0.38 -3.04
CA VAL A 38 8.43 1.12 -2.89
C VAL A 38 7.29 0.14 -3.17
N TYR A 39 6.64 -0.34 -2.12
CA TYR A 39 5.45 -1.16 -2.24
C TYR A 39 4.22 -0.29 -2.56
N GLY A 40 3.42 -0.73 -3.52
CA GLY A 40 2.10 -0.16 -3.78
C GLY A 40 1.18 -0.27 -2.57
N LEU A 41 0.17 0.59 -2.53
CA LEU A 41 -0.95 0.51 -1.60
C LEU A 41 -1.66 -0.85 -1.74
N ILE A 42 -2.17 -1.36 -0.62
CA ILE A 42 -2.84 -2.65 -0.55
C ILE A 42 -4.01 -2.79 -1.54
N ASN A 43 -4.35 -4.02 -1.88
CA ASN A 43 -5.54 -4.34 -2.67
C ASN A 43 -6.83 -3.94 -1.94
N PHE A 44 -7.28 -2.70 -2.10
CA PHE A 44 -8.50 -2.20 -1.47
C PHE A 44 -9.76 -2.94 -1.94
N GLU A 45 -9.79 -3.46 -3.17
CA GLU A 45 -10.94 -4.25 -3.63
C GLU A 45 -11.07 -5.55 -2.83
N SER A 46 -9.98 -6.32 -2.74
CA SER A 46 -9.96 -7.54 -1.95
C SER A 46 -10.20 -7.24 -0.47
N TYR A 47 -9.49 -6.25 0.10
CA TYR A 47 -9.69 -5.80 1.47
C TYR A 47 -11.16 -5.47 1.79
N PHE A 48 -11.87 -4.75 0.91
CA PHE A 48 -13.26 -4.41 1.17
C PHE A 48 -14.20 -5.63 1.15
N ARG A 49 -13.88 -6.70 0.42
CA ARG A 49 -14.62 -7.97 0.52
C ARG A 49 -14.45 -8.61 1.90
N GLY A 50 -13.23 -8.60 2.45
CA GLY A 50 -12.96 -9.04 3.82
C GLY A 50 -13.68 -8.17 4.85
N ARG A 51 -13.70 -6.86 4.62
CA ARG A 51 -14.38 -5.88 5.48
C ARG A 51 -15.89 -6.08 5.48
N GLU A 52 -16.51 -6.34 4.33
CA GLU A 52 -17.93 -6.66 4.22
C GLU A 52 -18.30 -7.96 4.92
N ALA A 53 -17.38 -8.94 4.95
CA ALA A 53 -17.58 -10.15 5.72
C ALA A 53 -17.50 -9.87 7.23
N ALA A 54 -16.55 -9.04 7.69
CA ALA A 54 -16.47 -8.60 9.09
C ALA A 54 -17.72 -7.80 9.52
N GLU A 55 -18.25 -6.96 8.64
CA GLU A 55 -19.52 -6.23 8.84
C GLU A 55 -20.69 -7.17 9.05
N ARG A 56 -20.86 -8.16 8.17
CA ARG A 56 -21.93 -9.16 8.30
C ARG A 56 -21.78 -10.02 9.58
N LEU A 57 -20.56 -10.39 9.95
CA LEU A 57 -20.31 -11.09 11.21
C LEU A 57 -20.74 -10.23 12.41
N ARG A 58 -20.39 -8.95 12.41
CA ARG A 58 -20.79 -8.00 13.45
C ARG A 58 -22.30 -7.78 13.51
N GLU A 59 -22.99 -7.72 12.37
CA GLU A 59 -24.45 -7.62 12.31
C GLU A 59 -25.12 -8.81 13.02
N SER A 60 -24.51 -10.00 12.95
CA SER A 60 -24.99 -11.21 13.63
C SER A 60 -24.59 -11.29 15.10
N ASP A 61 -23.41 -10.78 15.46
CA ASP A 61 -22.88 -10.77 16.82
C ASP A 61 -22.11 -9.48 17.08
N THR A 62 -22.72 -8.59 17.88
CA THR A 62 -22.16 -7.26 18.16
C THR A 62 -20.90 -7.28 19.03
N THR A 63 -20.56 -8.42 19.63
CA THR A 63 -19.30 -8.62 20.35
C THR A 63 -18.10 -8.79 19.40
N LEU A 64 -18.34 -9.16 18.14
CA LEU A 64 -17.31 -9.23 17.10
C LEU A 64 -17.05 -7.84 16.52
N TYR A 65 -15.77 -7.55 16.29
CA TYR A 65 -15.30 -6.26 15.74
C TYR A 65 -15.91 -5.04 16.44
N PRO A 66 -15.77 -4.92 17.77
CA PRO A 66 -16.45 -3.91 18.61
C PRO A 66 -16.20 -2.45 18.18
N HIS A 67 -15.13 -2.18 17.43
CA HIS A 67 -14.75 -0.84 16.98
C HIS A 67 -14.82 -0.67 15.45
N LEU A 68 -15.48 -1.60 14.75
CA LEU A 68 -15.63 -1.53 13.30
C LEU A 68 -16.19 -0.18 12.85
N GLU A 69 -17.32 0.22 13.41
CA GLU A 69 -18.02 1.45 13.05
C GLU A 69 -17.26 2.72 13.44
N THR A 70 -16.37 2.65 14.43
CA THR A 70 -15.49 3.76 14.80
C THR A 70 -14.62 4.19 13.61
N THR A 71 -14.25 3.25 12.74
CA THR A 71 -13.49 3.53 11.51
C THR A 71 -14.23 4.54 10.62
N TYR A 72 -15.56 4.50 10.55
CA TYR A 72 -16.34 5.43 9.70
C TYR A 72 -16.33 6.86 10.20
N LYS A 73 -16.08 7.08 11.49
CA LYS A 73 -15.97 8.43 12.06
C LYS A 73 -14.69 9.12 11.59
N TYR A 74 -13.61 8.36 11.41
CA TYR A 74 -12.30 8.88 11.02
C TYR A 74 -12.06 8.79 9.51
N PHE A 75 -12.56 7.75 8.86
CA PHE A 75 -12.37 7.46 7.46
C PHE A 75 -13.72 7.38 6.77
N ILE A 76 -14.28 8.54 6.45
CA ILE A 76 -15.53 8.65 5.69
C ILE A 76 -15.44 7.83 4.41
N SER A 77 -14.28 7.79 3.75
CA SER A 77 -14.02 7.01 2.53
C SER A 77 -14.21 5.49 2.68
N PHE A 78 -14.24 4.95 3.91
CA PHE A 78 -14.45 3.51 4.15
C PHE A 78 -15.94 3.14 4.15
N HIS A 79 -16.84 4.13 4.26
CA HIS A 79 -18.27 3.88 4.17
C HIS A 79 -18.61 3.22 2.83
N PRO A 80 -19.53 2.23 2.78
CA PRO A 80 -19.84 1.48 1.56
C PRO A 80 -20.08 2.35 0.31
N ALA A 81 -20.77 3.48 0.50
CA ALA A 81 -21.06 4.47 -0.55
C ALA A 81 -19.82 5.07 -1.24
N TYR A 82 -18.64 5.04 -0.61
CA TYR A 82 -17.40 5.64 -1.13
C TYR A 82 -16.32 4.63 -1.50
N ARG A 83 -16.49 3.34 -1.16
CA ARG A 83 -15.47 2.29 -1.40
C ARG A 83 -15.02 2.22 -2.85
N ARG A 84 -15.96 2.30 -3.80
CA ARG A 84 -15.64 2.30 -5.24
C ARG A 84 -14.64 3.41 -5.61
N ASN A 85 -14.79 4.60 -5.03
CA ASN A 85 -13.91 5.73 -5.30
C ASN A 85 -12.56 5.57 -4.62
N LEU A 86 -12.52 5.00 -3.43
CA LEU A 86 -11.27 4.70 -2.74
C LEU A 86 -10.48 3.59 -3.46
N ILE A 87 -11.14 2.54 -3.95
CA ILE A 87 -10.52 1.49 -4.79
C ILE A 87 -9.90 2.13 -6.04
N ARG A 88 -10.64 2.98 -6.74
CA ARG A 88 -10.13 3.69 -7.93
C ARG A 88 -8.95 4.59 -7.57
N LEU A 89 -9.04 5.37 -6.49
CA LEU A 89 -7.97 6.26 -6.06
C LEU A 89 -6.69 5.48 -5.71
N ALA A 90 -6.81 4.37 -4.99
CA ALA A 90 -5.66 3.53 -4.65
C ALA A 90 -5.01 2.92 -5.89
N SER A 91 -5.82 2.46 -6.85
CA SER A 91 -5.31 1.98 -8.15
C SER A 91 -4.55 3.08 -8.90
N MET A 92 -5.11 4.30 -8.98
CA MET A 92 -4.43 5.44 -9.60
C MET A 92 -3.14 5.80 -8.87
N ALA A 93 -3.15 5.84 -7.53
CA ALA A 93 -1.96 6.11 -6.73
C ALA A 93 -0.86 5.06 -6.94
N ASN A 94 -1.22 3.78 -7.12
CA ASN A 94 -0.25 2.73 -7.43
C ASN A 94 0.40 2.90 -8.81
N GLU A 95 -0.37 3.32 -9.82
CA GLU A 95 0.21 3.68 -11.12
C GLU A 95 1.13 4.89 -11.00
N GLU A 96 0.76 5.89 -10.20
CA GLU A 96 1.63 7.04 -9.95
C GLU A 96 2.92 6.66 -9.21
N LEU A 97 2.87 5.73 -8.24
CA LEU A 97 4.07 5.22 -7.57
C LEU A 97 5.00 4.53 -8.56
N ARG A 98 4.45 3.67 -9.41
CA ARG A 98 5.21 2.96 -10.46
C ARG A 98 5.87 3.96 -11.41
N ALA A 99 5.09 4.87 -11.99
CA ALA A 99 5.59 5.88 -12.92
C ALA A 99 6.62 6.82 -12.29
N MET A 100 6.42 7.18 -11.02
CA MET A 100 7.37 7.97 -10.24
C MET A 100 8.70 7.24 -10.05
N VAL A 101 8.68 5.97 -9.63
CA VAL A 101 9.91 5.18 -9.48
C VAL A 101 10.65 5.05 -10.81
N GLU A 102 9.93 4.78 -11.90
CA GLU A 102 10.53 4.75 -13.25
C GLU A 102 11.16 6.10 -13.64
N ALA A 103 10.52 7.23 -13.30
CA ALA A 103 11.05 8.56 -13.57
C ALA A 103 12.31 8.87 -12.75
N LEU A 104 12.31 8.53 -11.45
CA LEU A 104 13.47 8.73 -10.58
C LEU A 104 14.65 7.86 -10.99
N ASN A 105 14.41 6.60 -11.39
CA ASN A 105 15.46 5.75 -11.93
C ASN A 105 16.11 6.34 -13.18
N ARG A 106 15.34 7.00 -14.06
CA ARG A 106 15.90 7.73 -15.22
C ARG A 106 16.68 8.97 -14.80
N GLU A 107 16.20 9.71 -13.81
CA GLU A 107 16.86 10.90 -13.27
C GLU A 107 18.23 10.57 -12.66
N PHE A 108 18.37 9.40 -12.03
CA PHE A 108 19.56 8.99 -11.29
C PHE A 108 20.43 7.93 -12.00
N VAL A 109 20.14 7.60 -13.26
CA VAL A 109 20.77 6.46 -13.99
C VAL A 109 22.30 6.46 -13.94
N ASP A 110 22.94 7.63 -13.98
CA ASP A 110 24.39 7.78 -13.99
C ASP A 110 25.00 7.94 -12.58
N GLN A 111 24.19 7.94 -11.52
CA GLN A 111 24.59 8.36 -10.16
C GLN A 111 24.38 7.29 -9.08
N THR A 112 23.84 6.12 -9.41
CA THR A 112 23.34 5.15 -8.42
C THR A 112 23.79 3.71 -8.65
N GLU A 113 25.04 3.45 -9.04
CA GLU A 113 25.56 2.07 -9.11
C GLU A 113 25.42 1.30 -7.77
N GLN A 114 25.39 2.03 -6.65
CA GLN A 114 25.22 1.49 -5.30
C GLN A 114 23.79 1.56 -4.77
N ILE A 115 22.83 2.13 -5.52
CA ILE A 115 21.44 2.26 -5.06
C ILE A 115 20.49 1.67 -6.10
N GLN A 116 19.67 0.71 -5.67
CA GLN A 116 18.58 0.17 -6.48
C GLN A 116 17.25 0.68 -5.96
N LEU A 117 16.50 1.43 -6.77
CA LEU A 117 15.14 1.85 -6.46
C LEU A 117 14.14 1.02 -7.29
N ARG A 118 13.20 0.35 -6.63
CA ARG A 118 12.22 -0.52 -7.29
C ARG A 118 10.80 -0.24 -6.81
N TYR A 119 9.86 -0.38 -7.73
CA TYR A 119 8.44 -0.46 -7.41
C TYR A 119 8.04 -1.93 -7.31
N SER A 120 7.21 -2.25 -6.32
CA SER A 120 6.62 -3.57 -6.13
C SER A 120 5.10 -3.46 -6.03
N ASN A 121 4.37 -4.23 -6.83
CA ASN A 121 2.92 -4.34 -6.73
C ASN A 121 2.48 -5.48 -5.79
N ALA A 122 3.39 -6.12 -5.05
CA ALA A 122 3.09 -7.31 -4.26
C ALA A 122 1.95 -7.10 -3.23
N LEU A 123 1.91 -5.96 -2.56
CA LEU A 123 0.83 -5.64 -1.63
C LEU A 123 -0.47 -5.26 -2.35
N ALA A 124 -0.37 -4.68 -3.55
CA ALA A 124 -1.50 -4.31 -4.38
C ALA A 124 -2.21 -5.53 -5.00
N THR A 125 -1.57 -6.70 -5.00
CA THR A 125 -2.13 -7.97 -5.51
C THR A 125 -2.41 -9.00 -4.42
N ALA A 126 -1.94 -8.78 -3.18
CA ALA A 126 -2.22 -9.65 -2.04
C ALA A 126 -3.73 -9.77 -1.78
N ASP A 127 -4.18 -10.99 -1.45
CA ASP A 127 -5.59 -11.27 -1.18
C ASP A 127 -5.92 -11.11 0.31
N LEU A 128 -6.66 -10.05 0.63
CA LEU A 128 -7.18 -9.71 1.96
C LEU A 128 -8.71 -9.90 2.04
N SER A 129 -9.29 -10.77 1.19
CA SER A 129 -10.75 -10.90 1.03
C SER A 129 -11.47 -11.61 2.16
N ARG A 130 -10.73 -12.07 3.17
CA ARG A 130 -11.24 -12.84 4.30
C ARG A 130 -11.29 -11.98 5.57
N ALA A 131 -12.39 -12.11 6.33
CA ALA A 131 -12.58 -11.36 7.57
C ALA A 131 -11.52 -11.67 8.65
N GLU A 132 -10.98 -12.90 8.68
CA GLU A 132 -9.97 -13.29 9.67
C GLU A 132 -8.60 -12.63 9.42
N LEU A 133 -8.38 -12.07 8.23
CA LEU A 133 -7.18 -11.29 7.89
C LEU A 133 -7.26 -9.86 8.42
N LEU A 134 -8.41 -9.46 8.98
CA LEU A 134 -8.64 -8.16 9.59
C LEU A 134 -8.61 -8.27 11.12
N HIS A 135 -8.11 -7.23 11.77
CA HIS A 135 -7.91 -7.20 13.20
C HIS A 135 -9.28 -7.35 13.92
N PRO A 136 -9.41 -8.26 14.90
CA PRO A 136 -10.70 -8.65 15.46
C PRO A 136 -11.40 -7.56 16.27
N ILE A 137 -10.70 -6.45 16.55
CA ILE A 137 -11.26 -5.32 17.30
C ILE A 137 -11.85 -4.25 16.36
N ASP A 138 -11.09 -3.82 15.36
CA ASP A 138 -11.47 -2.67 14.51
C ASP A 138 -11.89 -3.07 13.09
N GLY A 139 -11.66 -4.33 12.70
CA GLY A 139 -11.91 -4.84 11.36
C GLY A 139 -11.19 -4.07 10.27
N TRP A 140 -10.14 -3.30 10.59
CA TRP A 140 -9.42 -2.42 9.68
C TRP A 140 -7.97 -2.83 9.55
N HIS A 141 -7.20 -2.82 10.64
CA HIS A 141 -5.80 -3.20 10.55
C HIS A 141 -5.67 -4.67 10.14
N ALA A 142 -4.53 -5.06 9.59
CA ALA A 142 -4.27 -6.47 9.36
C ALA A 142 -4.24 -7.21 10.70
N SER A 143 -4.85 -8.40 10.76
CA SER A 143 -4.64 -9.33 11.87
C SER A 143 -3.22 -9.91 11.81
N VAL A 144 -2.87 -10.77 12.78
CA VAL A 144 -1.62 -11.55 12.70
C VAL A 144 -1.56 -12.36 11.40
N GLU A 145 -2.66 -13.00 11.00
CA GLU A 145 -2.72 -13.76 9.74
C GLU A 145 -2.72 -12.83 8.52
N GLY A 146 -3.37 -11.67 8.59
CA GLY A 146 -3.28 -10.65 7.54
C GLY A 146 -1.85 -10.15 7.33
N HIS A 147 -1.11 -9.94 8.42
CA HIS A 147 0.30 -9.55 8.37
C HIS A 147 1.17 -10.65 7.75
N LYS A 148 0.90 -11.94 8.00
CA LYS A 148 1.61 -13.05 7.34
C LYS A 148 1.39 -13.02 5.82
N VAL A 149 0.14 -12.84 5.36
CA VAL A 149 -0.16 -12.74 3.92
C VAL A 149 0.60 -11.58 3.27
N LEU A 150 0.61 -10.41 3.90
CA LEU A 150 1.33 -9.24 3.40
C LEU A 150 2.86 -9.44 3.43
N ALA A 151 3.38 -10.08 4.48
CA ALA A 151 4.80 -10.39 4.61
C ALA A 151 5.24 -11.40 3.54
N ASP A 152 4.47 -12.46 3.31
CA ASP A 152 4.76 -13.47 2.29
C ASP A 152 4.77 -12.84 0.88
N ALA A 153 3.79 -11.97 0.59
CA ALA A 153 3.73 -11.23 -0.67
C ALA A 153 4.96 -10.32 -0.84
N ALA A 154 5.26 -9.51 0.18
CA ALA A 154 6.40 -8.60 0.17
C ALA A 154 7.73 -9.35 0.01
N PHE A 155 7.93 -10.41 0.79
CA PHE A 155 9.15 -11.21 0.82
C PHE A 155 9.38 -11.95 -0.51
N SER A 156 8.33 -12.49 -1.11
CA SER A 156 8.41 -13.17 -2.40
C SER A 156 8.93 -12.26 -3.51
N ASP A 157 8.64 -10.95 -3.43
CA ASP A 157 9.09 -9.96 -4.41
C ASP A 157 10.47 -9.35 -4.10
N LEU A 158 11.04 -9.62 -2.91
CA LEU A 158 12.35 -9.08 -2.51
C LEU A 158 13.53 -9.70 -3.28
N ARG A 159 13.36 -10.86 -3.94
CA ARG A 159 14.48 -11.60 -4.53
C ARG A 159 15.43 -10.72 -5.36
N PRO A 160 14.99 -9.92 -6.35
CA PRO A 160 15.94 -9.16 -7.15
C PRO A 160 16.59 -7.99 -6.40
N SER A 161 16.02 -7.57 -5.28
CA SER A 161 16.63 -6.59 -4.37
C SER A 161 17.69 -7.24 -3.49
N LEU A 162 17.46 -8.47 -3.03
CA LEU A 162 18.46 -9.26 -2.31
C LEU A 162 19.65 -9.60 -3.23
N GLU A 163 19.39 -10.01 -4.46
CA GLU A 163 20.43 -10.27 -5.47
C GLU A 163 21.31 -9.02 -5.74
N PHE A 164 20.71 -7.83 -5.73
CA PHE A 164 21.46 -6.59 -5.85
C PHE A 164 22.38 -6.35 -4.66
N LEU A 165 21.92 -6.63 -3.44
CA LEU A 165 22.70 -6.41 -2.22
C LEU A 165 23.91 -7.36 -2.10
N GLY A 166 23.84 -8.54 -2.71
CA GLY A 166 24.87 -9.60 -2.64
C GLY A 166 24.62 -10.56 -1.49
#